data_AF-A0A7C4CLP3-F1
#
_entry.id   AF-A0A7C4CLP3-F1
#
_cell.length_a   1.000
_cell.length_b   1.000
_cell.length_c   1.000
_cell.angle_alpha   90.00
_cell.angle_beta   90.00
_cell.angle_gamma   90.00
#
_symmetry.space_group_name_H-M   'P 1'
#
loop_
_entity.id
_entity.type
_entity.pdbx_description
1 polymer ?
#
loop_
_entity_poly.entity_id
_entity_poly.type
_entity_poly.pdbx_seq_one_letter_code
_entity_poly.pdbx_strand_id
1 'polypeptide(L)'
;MRINYHIHTVFSDGSSSIRDYCEIAIQKGFEEIAFTDHLTVFPDGSADPHSLNTISIEDYVKEIKSISLEYEGRLIIRLGVEVDYIPGSENIIEKILEGYDFDLVIGSVHFIDNVCIDSLKHRNLVENMIRENGFDSLYSKYLKLVSKAVETGFFNIIGH
;
A
#
# COMPACT_ATOMS: atom_id res chain seq x y z
N MET A 1 12.34 15.64 -14.55
CA MET A 1 11.88 14.84 -13.41
C MET A 1 10.83 13.84 -13.83
N ARG A 2 11.24 12.59 -14.04
CA ARG A 2 10.34 11.44 -14.25
C ARG A 2 10.27 10.64 -12.95
N ILE A 3 9.06 10.41 -12.44
CA ILE A 3 8.83 9.82 -11.11
C ILE A 3 7.83 8.67 -11.15
N ASN A 4 7.95 7.74 -10.19
CA ASN A 4 6.91 6.74 -9.90
C ASN A 4 6.85 6.47 -8.39
N TYR A 5 5.69 6.70 -7.79
CA TYR A 5 5.50 6.59 -6.35
C TYR A 5 4.62 5.41 -5.91
N HIS A 6 4.25 4.53 -6.83
CA HIS A 6 3.43 3.38 -6.53
C HIS A 6 4.08 2.13 -7.14
N ILE A 7 4.96 1.50 -6.36
CA ILE A 7 5.75 0.33 -6.77
C ILE A 7 5.72 -0.71 -5.66
N HIS A 8 5.34 -1.92 -6.03
CA HIS A 8 5.33 -3.11 -5.17
C HIS A 8 6.50 -4.02 -5.48
N THR A 9 7.02 -4.69 -4.46
CA THR A 9 8.18 -5.57 -4.55
C THR A 9 7.84 -6.96 -4.02
N VAL A 10 8.84 -7.84 -3.94
CA VAL A 10 8.70 -9.16 -3.31
C VAL A 10 8.33 -9.11 -1.82
N PHE A 11 8.31 -7.93 -1.20
CA PHE A 11 7.86 -7.75 0.18
C PHE A 11 6.33 -7.80 0.32
N SER A 12 5.58 -7.64 -0.77
CA SER A 12 4.12 -7.77 -0.82
C SER A 12 3.69 -8.65 -2.00
N ASP A 13 2.92 -8.11 -2.94
CA ASP A 13 2.36 -8.83 -4.10
C ASP A 13 3.16 -8.63 -5.40
N GLY A 14 4.24 -7.84 -5.33
CA GLY A 14 5.19 -7.64 -6.40
C GLY A 14 6.06 -8.86 -6.68
N SER A 15 6.73 -8.84 -7.84
CA SER A 15 7.51 -10.00 -8.33
C SER A 15 9.00 -9.75 -8.49
N SER A 16 9.47 -8.52 -8.26
CA SER A 16 10.86 -8.12 -8.47
C SER A 16 11.47 -7.50 -7.22
N SER A 17 12.79 -7.61 -7.10
CA SER A 17 13.52 -7.02 -5.98
C SER A 17 13.56 -5.49 -6.10
N ILE A 18 13.79 -4.81 -4.97
CA ILE A 18 14.02 -3.35 -4.94
C ILE A 18 15.15 -2.98 -5.91
N ARG A 19 16.25 -3.74 -5.91
CA ARG A 19 17.42 -3.50 -6.77
C ARG A 19 17.06 -3.57 -8.26
N ASP A 20 16.31 -4.59 -8.69
CA ASP A 20 15.93 -4.75 -10.10
C ASP A 20 15.08 -3.57 -10.57
N TYR A 21 14.16 -3.09 -9.72
CA TYR A 21 13.38 -1.89 -9.99
C TYR A 21 14.26 -0.64 -10.12
N CYS A 22 15.26 -0.45 -9.25
CA CYS A 22 16.18 0.68 -9.32
C CYS A 22 16.96 0.72 -10.65
N GLU A 23 17.49 -0.42 -11.08
CA GLU A 23 18.24 -0.51 -12.34
C GLU A 23 17.36 -0.19 -13.56
N ILE A 24 16.13 -0.71 -13.58
CA ILE A 24 15.17 -0.40 -14.65
C ILE A 24 14.73 1.06 -14.59
N ALA A 25 14.51 1.62 -13.41
CA ALA A 25 14.16 3.03 -13.22
C ALA A 25 15.22 3.94 -13.86
N ILE A 26 16.51 3.72 -13.54
CA ILE A 26 17.63 4.48 -14.14
C ILE A 26 17.65 4.31 -15.66
N GLN A 27 17.57 3.08 -16.17
CA GLN A 27 17.57 2.83 -17.62
C GLN A 27 16.41 3.53 -18.35
N LYS A 28 15.26 3.69 -17.68
CA LYS A 28 14.09 4.38 -18.21
C LYS A 28 14.12 5.89 -17.95
N GLY A 29 15.17 6.41 -17.32
CA GLY A 29 15.35 7.83 -17.04
C GLY A 29 14.43 8.35 -15.94
N PHE A 30 14.05 7.51 -14.97
CA PHE A 30 13.45 7.97 -13.72
C PHE A 30 14.52 8.61 -12.83
N GLU A 31 14.15 9.72 -12.21
CA GLU A 31 15.02 10.49 -11.30
C GLU A 31 14.67 10.20 -9.84
N GLU A 32 13.42 9.82 -9.56
CA GLU A 32 12.93 9.50 -8.22
C GLU A 32 11.86 8.40 -8.27
N ILE A 33 11.93 7.45 -7.34
CA ILE A 33 10.89 6.43 -7.14
C ILE A 33 10.56 6.24 -5.66
N ALA A 34 9.33 5.79 -5.36
CA ALA A 34 8.96 5.30 -4.05
C ALA A 34 8.53 3.85 -4.15
N PHE A 35 9.03 3.03 -3.24
CA PHE A 35 8.44 1.73 -2.98
C PHE A 35 7.33 1.92 -1.95
N THR A 36 6.18 1.31 -2.22
CA THR A 36 4.96 1.47 -1.42
C THR A 36 4.28 0.12 -1.29
N ASP A 37 5.03 -0.88 -0.83
CA ASP A 37 4.52 -2.24 -0.64
C ASP A 37 3.29 -2.25 0.27
N HIS A 38 2.39 -3.19 0.03
CA HIS A 38 1.13 -3.29 0.78
C HIS A 38 1.36 -3.51 2.28
N LEU A 39 0.62 -2.76 3.10
CA LEU A 39 0.50 -2.89 4.55
C LEU A 39 -0.99 -3.01 4.92
N THR A 40 -1.49 -4.23 4.93
CA THR A 40 -2.89 -4.52 5.30
C THR A 40 -2.95 -5.15 6.69
N VAL A 41 -3.54 -4.43 7.64
CA VAL A 41 -3.78 -4.90 9.00
C VAL A 41 -5.28 -4.87 9.34
N PHE A 42 -5.78 -5.98 9.88
CA PHE A 42 -7.19 -6.13 10.24
C PHE A 42 -7.43 -5.70 11.70
N PRO A 43 -8.68 -5.37 12.08
CA PRO A 43 -9.01 -4.92 13.45
C PRO A 43 -8.66 -5.91 14.56
N ASP A 44 -8.54 -7.21 14.25
CA ASP A 44 -8.13 -8.25 15.20
C ASP A 44 -6.61 -8.35 15.38
N GLY A 45 -5.84 -7.53 14.66
CA GLY A 45 -4.37 -7.52 14.67
C GLY A 45 -3.73 -8.54 13.74
N SER A 46 -4.52 -9.30 12.98
CA SER A 46 -3.98 -10.11 11.89
C SER A 46 -3.56 -9.23 10.71
N ALA A 47 -2.63 -9.73 9.88
CA ALA A 47 -2.16 -9.06 8.67
C ALA A 47 -2.47 -9.92 7.44
N ASP A 48 -2.65 -9.29 6.28
CA ASP A 48 -2.80 -10.02 5.03
C ASP A 48 -1.49 -10.77 4.69
N PRO A 49 -1.56 -12.04 4.28
CA PRO A 49 -0.36 -12.84 3.99
C PRO A 49 0.43 -12.37 2.75
N HIS A 50 -0.16 -11.52 1.90
CA HIS A 50 0.48 -10.91 0.74
C HIS A 50 0.91 -9.46 1.02
N SER A 51 0.96 -9.05 2.28
CA SER A 51 1.39 -7.73 2.73
C SER A 51 2.56 -7.80 3.72
N LEU A 52 3.15 -6.65 3.97
CA LEU A 52 4.07 -6.44 5.08
C LEU A 52 3.40 -6.82 6.42
N ASN A 53 4.18 -7.47 7.28
CA ASN A 53 3.84 -7.77 8.66
C ASN A 53 4.93 -7.20 9.59
N THR A 54 4.78 -7.42 10.90
CA THR A 54 5.70 -6.86 11.91
C THR A 54 7.17 -7.26 11.73
N ILE A 55 7.45 -8.44 11.17
CA ILE A 55 8.82 -8.88 10.90
C ILE A 55 9.29 -8.33 9.56
N SER A 56 8.49 -8.49 8.50
CA SER A 56 8.92 -8.10 7.16
C SER A 56 9.01 -6.59 6.95
N ILE A 57 8.28 -5.76 7.72
CA ILE A 57 8.39 -4.30 7.64
C ILE A 57 9.76 -3.80 8.11
N GLU A 58 10.37 -4.43 9.12
CA GLU A 58 11.71 -4.04 9.56
C GLU A 58 12.76 -4.34 8.49
N ASP A 59 12.67 -5.50 7.85
CA ASP A 59 13.58 -5.91 6.79
C ASP A 59 13.39 -5.04 5.54
N TYR A 60 12.15 -4.72 5.19
CA TYR A 60 11.78 -3.79 4.12
C TYR A 60 12.43 -2.41 4.31
N VAL A 61 12.24 -1.82 5.49
CA VAL A 61 12.81 -0.50 5.84
C VAL A 61 14.33 -0.53 5.80
N LYS A 62 14.96 -1.58 6.34
CA LYS A 62 16.43 -1.74 6.32
C LYS A 62 16.95 -1.86 4.89
N GLU A 63 16.28 -2.64 4.05
CA GLU A 63 16.70 -2.86 2.66
C GLU A 63 16.59 -1.58 1.83
N ILE A 64 15.46 -0.86 1.89
CA ILE A 64 15.29 0.40 1.17
C ILE A 64 16.32 1.42 1.61
N LYS A 65 16.57 1.58 2.92
CA LYS A 65 17.57 2.53 3.42
C LYS A 65 18.98 2.18 2.92
N SER A 66 19.33 0.90 2.95
CA SER A 66 20.62 0.42 2.43
C SER A 66 20.77 0.70 0.93
N ILE A 67 19.76 0.35 0.13
CA ILE A 67 19.76 0.56 -1.32
C ILE A 67 19.74 2.06 -1.65
N SER A 68 18.99 2.88 -0.92
CA SER A 68 18.96 4.34 -1.12
C SER A 68 20.36 4.96 -1.01
N LEU A 69 21.20 4.49 -0.08
CA LEU A 69 22.58 4.96 0.05
C LEU A 69 23.45 4.50 -1.13
N GLU A 70 23.27 3.28 -1.60
CA GLU A 70 24.04 2.75 -2.74
C GLU A 70 23.75 3.48 -4.06
N TYR A 71 22.53 3.96 -4.23
CA TYR A 71 22.06 4.65 -5.44
C TYR A 71 22.12 6.17 -5.33
N GLU A 72 22.70 6.71 -4.25
CA GLU A 72 22.85 8.15 -4.04
C GLU A 72 23.51 8.84 -5.25
N GLY A 73 22.93 9.95 -5.68
CA GLY A 73 23.37 10.70 -6.87
C GLY A 73 22.99 10.08 -8.21
N ARG A 74 22.41 8.86 -8.24
CA ARG A 74 21.94 8.20 -9.48
C ARG A 74 20.41 8.09 -9.53
N LEU A 75 19.77 7.81 -8.41
CA LEU A 75 18.32 7.67 -8.29
C LEU A 75 17.91 8.03 -6.86
N ILE A 76 16.90 8.89 -6.71
CA ILE A 76 16.30 9.17 -5.40
C ILE A 76 15.31 8.03 -5.10
N ILE A 77 15.45 7.39 -3.95
CA ILE A 77 14.61 6.27 -3.53
C ILE A 77 13.90 6.67 -2.24
N ARG A 78 12.57 6.66 -2.26
CA ARG A 78 11.71 6.99 -1.13
C ARG A 78 11.21 5.73 -0.44
N LEU A 79 11.24 5.76 0.88
CA LEU A 79 10.62 4.74 1.72
C LEU A 79 9.14 5.09 1.90
N GLY A 80 8.25 4.27 1.34
CA GLY A 80 6.82 4.43 1.54
C GLY A 80 6.10 3.12 1.80
N VAL A 81 4.79 3.21 1.98
CA VAL A 81 3.90 2.06 2.16
C VAL A 81 2.53 2.38 1.56
N GLU A 82 1.83 1.36 1.06
CA GLU A 82 0.42 1.43 0.73
C GLU A 82 -0.41 0.76 1.82
N VAL A 83 -1.13 1.55 2.60
CA VAL A 83 -1.88 1.10 3.77
C VAL A 83 -3.35 0.95 3.42
N ASP A 84 -3.89 -0.24 3.68
CA ASP A 84 -5.33 -0.46 3.61
C ASP A 84 -6.06 0.19 4.79
N TYR A 85 -7.02 1.04 4.48
CA TYR A 85 -7.96 1.55 5.47
C TYR A 85 -9.11 0.56 5.68
N ILE A 86 -9.08 -0.10 6.84
CA ILE A 86 -10.14 -1.00 7.31
C ILE A 86 -10.69 -0.43 8.63
N PRO A 87 -11.97 -0.07 8.71
CA PRO A 87 -12.52 0.51 9.94
C PRO A 87 -12.27 -0.37 11.17
N GLY A 88 -11.69 0.22 12.22
CA GLY A 88 -11.29 -0.47 13.44
C GLY A 88 -9.80 -0.80 13.53
N SER A 89 -9.01 -0.64 12.46
CA SER A 89 -7.56 -0.84 12.48
C SER A 89 -6.76 0.45 12.74
N GLU A 90 -7.43 1.59 12.97
CA GLU A 90 -6.78 2.92 13.05
C GLU A 90 -5.66 2.98 14.10
N ASN A 91 -5.91 2.48 15.31
CA ASN A 91 -4.90 2.47 16.38
C ASN A 91 -3.68 1.58 16.07
N ILE A 92 -3.86 0.57 15.21
CA ILE A 92 -2.77 -0.33 14.80
C ILE A 92 -1.95 0.36 13.72
N ILE A 93 -2.63 0.94 12.72
CA ILE A 93 -2.03 1.71 11.64
C ILE A 93 -1.20 2.87 12.23
N GLU A 94 -1.79 3.69 13.10
CA GLU A 94 -1.11 4.84 13.71
C GLU A 94 0.20 4.42 14.40
N LYS A 95 0.18 3.36 15.20
CA LYS A 95 1.38 2.85 15.88
C LYS A 95 2.46 2.35 14.92
N ILE A 96 2.07 1.73 13.80
CA ILE A 96 3.04 1.27 12.80
C ILE A 96 3.66 2.48 12.10
N LEU A 97 2.84 3.46 11.72
CA LEU A 97 3.30 4.68 11.04
C LEU A 97 4.20 5.53 11.95
N GLU A 98 3.93 5.62 13.24
CA GLU A 98 4.81 6.28 14.22
C GLU A 98 6.14 5.55 14.44
N GLY A 99 6.20 4.26 14.12
CA GLY A 99 7.38 3.42 14.31
C GLY A 99 8.49 3.65 13.28
N TYR A 100 8.18 4.27 12.14
CA TYR A 100 9.13 4.46 11.04
C TYR A 100 8.94 5.82 10.37
N ASP A 101 10.05 6.40 9.92
CA ASP A 101 10.07 7.67 9.19
C ASP A 101 9.81 7.43 7.70
N PHE A 102 8.54 7.23 7.33
CA PHE A 102 8.12 7.05 5.94
C PHE A 102 8.14 8.39 5.19
N ASP A 103 8.72 8.43 4.00
CA ASP A 103 8.66 9.56 3.08
C ASP A 103 7.25 9.73 2.46
N LEU A 104 6.53 8.61 2.28
CA LEU A 104 5.22 8.58 1.63
C LEU A 104 4.33 7.46 2.18
N VAL A 105 3.11 7.82 2.57
CA VAL A 105 2.07 6.88 2.97
C VAL A 105 0.87 7.03 2.05
N ILE A 106 0.58 5.99 1.27
CA ILE A 106 -0.64 5.88 0.46
C ILE A 106 -1.73 5.23 1.31
N GLY A 107 -2.93 5.80 1.32
CA GLY A 107 -4.11 5.19 1.92
C GLY A 107 -5.03 4.63 0.84
N SER A 108 -5.31 3.34 0.88
CA SER A 108 -6.15 2.65 -0.12
C SER A 108 -7.34 1.94 0.54
N VAL A 109 -8.37 1.63 -0.24
CA VAL A 109 -9.54 0.88 0.22
C VAL A 109 -9.74 -0.33 -0.68
N HIS A 110 -9.10 -1.45 -0.35
CA HIS A 110 -9.30 -2.69 -1.10
C HIS A 110 -10.44 -3.54 -0.51
N PHE A 111 -10.86 -3.30 0.74
CA PHE A 111 -11.81 -4.16 1.44
C PHE A 111 -13.15 -3.49 1.75
N ILE A 112 -14.24 -4.17 1.41
CA ILE A 112 -15.62 -3.80 1.81
C ILE A 112 -16.28 -5.03 2.41
N ASP A 113 -16.76 -4.93 3.66
CA ASP A 113 -17.43 -6.04 4.36
C ASP A 113 -16.59 -7.35 4.35
N ASN A 114 -15.27 -7.23 4.55
CA ASN A 114 -14.25 -8.31 4.46
C ASN A 114 -14.06 -8.93 3.06
N VAL A 115 -14.62 -8.32 2.02
CA VAL A 115 -14.39 -8.70 0.62
C VAL A 115 -13.37 -7.76 0.01
N CYS A 116 -12.20 -8.28 -0.36
CA CYS A 116 -11.24 -7.61 -1.24
C CYS A 116 -11.86 -7.41 -2.65
N ILE A 117 -12.18 -6.17 -3.02
CA ILE A 117 -13.07 -5.85 -4.16
C ILE A 117 -12.36 -5.83 -5.52
N ASP A 118 -11.04 -5.75 -5.52
CA ASP A 118 -10.14 -5.76 -6.68
C ASP A 118 -9.46 -7.12 -6.89
N SER A 119 -9.62 -8.06 -5.95
CA SER A 119 -9.11 -9.42 -6.09
C SER A 119 -9.96 -10.30 -7.00
N LEU A 120 -9.32 -10.93 -7.99
CA LEU A 120 -9.94 -11.97 -8.83
C LEU A 120 -10.47 -13.16 -8.01
N LYS A 121 -9.88 -13.45 -6.84
CA LYS A 121 -10.34 -14.53 -5.94
C LYS A 121 -11.74 -14.24 -5.37
N HIS A 122 -12.09 -12.97 -5.24
CA HIS A 122 -13.36 -12.51 -4.66
C HIS A 122 -14.38 -12.04 -5.69
N ARG A 123 -14.08 -12.16 -6.99
CA ARG A 123 -14.97 -11.72 -8.08
C ARG A 123 -16.42 -12.18 -7.90
N ASN A 124 -16.65 -13.45 -7.57
CA ASN A 124 -18.00 -13.98 -7.39
C ASN A 124 -18.73 -13.33 -6.19
N LEU A 125 -18.00 -12.99 -5.12
CA LEU A 125 -18.56 -12.30 -3.96
C LEU A 125 -18.96 -10.87 -4.35
N VAL A 126 -18.09 -10.16 -5.07
CA VAL A 126 -18.37 -8.80 -5.57
C VAL A 126 -19.57 -8.80 -6.51
N GLU A 127 -19.63 -9.75 -7.46
CA GLU A 127 -20.78 -9.90 -8.37
C GLU A 127 -22.09 -10.19 -7.62
N ASN A 128 -22.03 -10.97 -6.54
CA ASN A 128 -23.20 -11.21 -5.67
C ASN A 128 -23.61 -9.94 -4.93
N MET A 129 -22.67 -9.18 -4.36
CA MET A 129 -22.96 -7.91 -3.68
C MET A 129 -23.66 -6.92 -4.63
N ILE A 130 -23.20 -6.84 -5.89
CA ILE A 130 -23.80 -5.99 -6.93
C ILE A 130 -25.19 -6.51 -7.30
N ARG A 131 -25.38 -7.82 -7.46
CA ARG A 131 -26.69 -8.39 -7.80
C ARG A 131 -27.73 -8.15 -6.70
N GLU A 132 -27.31 -8.21 -5.45
CA GLU A 132 -28.20 -8.06 -4.28
C GLU A 132 -28.54 -6.60 -3.98
N ASN A 133 -27.58 -5.68 -4.09
CA ASN A 133 -27.72 -4.31 -3.59
C ASN A 133 -27.54 -3.23 -4.67
N GLY A 134 -27.13 -3.59 -5.88
CA GLY A 134 -26.80 -2.68 -6.97
C GLY A 134 -25.37 -2.14 -6.90
N PHE A 135 -24.82 -1.79 -8.07
CA PHE A 135 -23.48 -1.21 -8.20
C PHE A 135 -23.34 0.10 -7.42
N ASP A 136 -24.33 0.99 -7.51
CA ASP A 136 -24.31 2.30 -6.83
C ASP A 136 -24.20 2.15 -5.31
N SER A 137 -24.79 1.10 -4.73
CA SER A 137 -24.69 0.81 -3.30
C SER A 137 -23.26 0.40 -2.91
N LEU A 138 -22.64 -0.51 -3.67
CA LEU A 138 -21.25 -0.92 -3.47
C LEU A 138 -20.30 0.28 -3.62
N TYR A 139 -20.47 1.06 -4.68
CA TYR A 139 -19.65 2.23 -4.95
C TYR A 139 -19.82 3.33 -3.89
N SER A 140 -21.06 3.54 -3.40
CA SER A 140 -21.32 4.46 -2.29
C SER A 140 -20.66 4.00 -0.99
N LYS A 141 -20.58 2.68 -0.72
CA LYS A 141 -19.85 2.15 0.43
C LYS A 141 -18.35 2.41 0.29
N TYR A 142 -17.77 2.13 -0.88
CA TYR A 142 -16.37 2.42 -1.20
C TYR A 142 -16.03 3.89 -0.94
N LEU A 143 -16.79 4.83 -1.50
CA LEU A 143 -16.54 6.27 -1.32
C LEU A 143 -16.66 6.73 0.14
N LYS A 144 -17.57 6.12 0.93
CA LYS A 144 -17.67 6.40 2.36
C LYS A 144 -16.43 5.93 3.12
N LEU A 145 -15.86 4.78 2.76
CA LEU A 145 -14.62 4.29 3.36
C LEU A 145 -13.44 5.18 2.96
N VAL A 146 -13.37 5.62 1.70
CA VAL A 146 -12.36 6.59 1.25
C VAL A 146 -12.47 7.90 2.03
N SER A 147 -13.69 8.43 2.24
CA SER A 147 -13.90 9.63 3.07
C SER A 147 -13.36 9.44 4.49
N LYS A 148 -13.67 8.30 5.11
CA LYS A 148 -13.16 7.97 6.45
C LYS A 148 -11.65 7.82 6.48
N ALA A 149 -11.05 7.22 5.46
CA ALA A 149 -9.60 7.13 5.31
C ALA A 149 -8.97 8.53 5.30
N VAL A 150 -9.53 9.46 4.53
CA VAL A 150 -9.09 10.87 4.49
C VAL A 150 -9.26 11.56 5.85
N GLU A 151 -10.38 11.33 6.54
CA GLU A 151 -10.68 11.92 7.85
C GLU A 151 -9.70 11.51 8.96
N THR A 152 -8.99 10.39 8.80
CA THR A 152 -7.95 9.97 9.77
C THR A 152 -6.77 10.94 9.82
N GLY A 153 -6.43 11.59 8.71
CA GLY A 153 -5.21 12.39 8.58
C GLY A 153 -3.90 11.57 8.52
N PHE A 154 -3.97 10.24 8.39
CA PHE A 154 -2.79 9.38 8.37
C PHE A 154 -2.03 9.38 7.04
N PHE A 155 -2.74 9.60 5.93
CA PHE A 155 -2.23 9.33 4.59
C PHE A 155 -1.83 10.63 3.87
N ASN A 156 -0.74 10.57 3.10
CA ASN A 156 -0.33 11.71 2.27
C ASN A 156 -1.12 11.78 0.98
N ILE A 157 -1.45 10.62 0.40
CA ILE A 157 -2.25 10.49 -0.83
C ILE A 157 -3.24 9.34 -0.68
N ILE A 158 -4.35 9.41 -1.42
CA ILE A 158 -5.32 8.32 -1.53
C ILE A 158 -5.03 7.52 -2.79
N GLY A 159 -4.85 6.21 -2.63
CA GLY A 159 -4.68 5.24 -3.70
C GLY A 159 -6.01 4.82 -4.34
N HIS A 160 -5.91 3.94 -5.32
CA HIS A 160 -7.04 3.40 -6.08
C HIS A 160 -7.76 2.27 -5.33
#